data_AF-A0A533BJD8-F1
#
_entry.id   AF-A0A533BJD8-F1
#
_cell.length_a   1.000
_cell.length_b   1.000
_cell.length_c   1.000
_cell.angle_alpha   90.00
_cell.angle_beta   90.00
_cell.angle_gamma   90.00
#
_symmetry.space_group_name_H-M   'P 1'
#
loop_
_entity.id
_entity.type
_entity.pdbx_description
1 polymer ?
#
loop_
_entity_poly.entity_id
_entity_poly.type
_entity_poly.pdbx_seq_one_letter_code
_entity_poly.pdbx_strand_id
1 'polypeptide(L)'
;MALTREFKNTVAARVQRDPRFREALFTEALNAYFAGDTTVGKAILRDLVNATVGFEELAMTLKKPSKSLHRMLAPRGNPSTENFFGIVTALQKKARVKLRVTAKAS
;
A
#
# COMPACT_ATOMS: atom_id res chain seq x y z
N MET A 1 -12.54 -6.06 18.61
CA MET A 1 -12.30 -4.75 17.94
C MET A 1 -11.46 -3.75 18.76
N ALA A 2 -10.77 -4.14 19.83
CA ALA A 2 -9.65 -3.38 20.41
C ALA A 2 -8.29 -3.88 19.87
N LEU A 3 -8.12 -5.21 19.79
CA LEU A 3 -6.92 -5.88 19.28
C LEU A 3 -6.50 -5.44 17.87
N THR A 4 -7.47 -5.17 16.98
CA THR A 4 -7.17 -4.73 15.61
C THR A 4 -6.77 -3.26 15.51
N ARG A 5 -7.16 -2.41 16.47
CA ARG A 5 -6.75 -1.00 16.49
C ARG A 5 -5.34 -0.86 17.05
N GLU A 6 -5.04 -1.55 18.15
CA GLU A 6 -3.69 -1.58 18.73
C GLU A 6 -2.68 -2.23 17.79
N PHE A 7 -3.07 -3.32 17.11
CA PHE A 7 -2.25 -3.93 16.06
C PHE A 7 -2.02 -2.98 14.88
N LYS A 8 -3.05 -2.28 14.40
CA LYS A 8 -2.90 -1.27 13.35
C LYS A 8 -2.01 -0.10 13.77
N ASN A 9 -2.12 0.34 15.03
CA ASN A 9 -1.28 1.41 15.57
C ASN A 9 0.17 0.98 15.69
N THR A 10 0.44 -0.27 16.09
CA THR A 10 1.81 -0.82 16.16
C THR A 10 2.41 -1.02 14.77
N VAL A 11 1.63 -1.50 13.79
CA VAL A 11 2.08 -1.59 12.38
C VAL A 11 2.34 -0.20 11.80
N ALA A 12 1.43 0.76 11.99
CA ALA A 12 1.60 2.13 11.50
C ALA A 12 2.80 2.84 12.13
N ALA A 13 2.99 2.70 13.45
CA ALA A 13 4.15 3.24 14.14
C ALA A 13 5.47 2.61 13.64
N ARG A 14 5.45 1.30 13.33
CA ARG A 14 6.61 0.61 12.74
C ARG A 14 6.90 1.08 11.32
N VAL A 15 5.87 1.24 10.49
CA VAL A 15 6.02 1.81 9.13
C VAL A 15 6.71 3.17 9.19
N GLN A 16 6.36 4.02 10.15
CA GLN A 16 6.96 5.35 10.25
C GLN A 16 8.44 5.33 10.70
N ARG A 17 8.80 4.45 11.63
CA ARG A 17 10.13 4.45 12.27
C ARG A 17 11.15 3.49 11.67
N ASP A 18 10.72 2.43 10.98
CA ASP A 18 11.57 1.33 10.53
C ASP A 18 11.59 1.24 8.99
N PRO A 19 12.67 1.70 8.34
CA PRO A 19 12.82 1.62 6.89
C PRO A 19 12.77 0.20 6.34
N ARG A 20 13.38 -0.79 7.02
CA ARG A 20 13.38 -2.19 6.57
C ARG A 20 11.99 -2.78 6.63
N PHE A 21 11.21 -2.41 7.65
CA PHE A 21 9.82 -2.83 7.74
C PHE A 21 8.97 -2.28 6.59
N ARG A 22 9.20 -1.02 6.17
CA ARG A 22 8.54 -0.46 4.98
C ARG A 22 8.92 -1.23 3.72
N GLU A 23 10.21 -1.48 3.51
CA GLU A 23 10.70 -2.23 2.35
C GLU A 23 10.05 -3.62 2.29
N ALA A 24 10.01 -4.34 3.41
CA ALA A 24 9.37 -5.64 3.52
C ALA A 24 7.86 -5.58 3.19
N LEU A 25 7.13 -4.61 3.74
CA LEU A 25 5.69 -4.48 3.47
C LEU A 25 5.38 -4.16 2.00
N PHE A 26 6.16 -3.28 1.37
CA PHE A 26 5.99 -3.03 -0.07
C PHE A 26 6.32 -4.25 -0.92
N THR A 27 7.36 -5.00 -0.52
CA THR A 27 7.78 -6.22 -1.21
C THR A 27 6.68 -7.27 -1.12
N GLU A 28 6.12 -7.47 0.07
CA GLU A 28 5.00 -8.39 0.31
C GLU A 28 3.77 -8.00 -0.51
N ALA A 29 3.43 -6.71 -0.53
CA ALA A 29 2.31 -6.23 -1.34
C ALA A 29 2.47 -6.61 -2.82
N LEU A 30 3.63 -6.34 -3.43
CA LEU A 30 3.86 -6.65 -4.84
C LEU A 30 4.00 -8.14 -5.12
N ASN A 31 4.62 -8.91 -4.22
CA ASN A 31 4.69 -10.36 -4.33
C ASN A 31 3.29 -11.00 -4.32
N ALA A 32 2.38 -10.49 -3.47
CA ALA A 32 0.98 -10.93 -3.49
C ALA A 32 0.33 -10.68 -4.86
N TYR A 33 0.57 -9.51 -5.48
CA TYR A 33 0.09 -9.25 -6.85
C TYR A 33 0.73 -10.19 -7.89
N PHE A 34 2.02 -10.48 -7.80
CA PHE A 34 2.69 -11.42 -8.71
C PHE A 34 2.18 -12.87 -8.54
N ALA A 35 1.76 -13.24 -7.33
CA ALA A 35 1.13 -14.53 -7.04
C ALA A 35 -0.38 -14.57 -7.42
N GLY A 36 -0.95 -13.46 -7.90
CA GLY A 36 -2.37 -13.35 -8.21
C GLY A 36 -3.29 -13.07 -7.02
N ASP A 37 -2.75 -12.96 -5.81
CA ASP A 37 -3.52 -12.58 -4.61
C ASP A 37 -3.68 -11.06 -4.50
N THR A 38 -4.59 -10.55 -5.33
CA THR A 38 -4.95 -9.13 -5.33
C THR A 38 -5.66 -8.69 -4.05
N THR A 39 -6.23 -9.61 -3.26
CA THR A 39 -6.94 -9.27 -2.02
C THR A 39 -5.93 -8.87 -0.96
N VAL A 40 -4.89 -9.69 -0.75
CA VAL A 40 -3.79 -9.38 0.17
C VAL A 40 -3.02 -8.16 -0.31
N GLY A 41 -2.69 -8.08 -1.61
CA GLY A 41 -1.99 -6.93 -2.17
C GLY A 41 -2.71 -5.60 -1.91
N LYS A 42 -4.03 -5.53 -2.16
CA LYS A 42 -4.84 -4.33 -1.88
C LYS A 42 -4.90 -4.00 -0.38
N ALA A 43 -5.04 -5.02 0.48
CA ALA A 43 -5.10 -4.82 1.92
C ALA A 43 -3.80 -4.19 2.46
N ILE A 44 -2.65 -4.72 2.03
CA ILE A 44 -1.35 -4.18 2.44
C ILE A 44 -1.15 -2.76 1.89
N LEU A 45 -1.49 -2.51 0.62
CA LEU A 45 -1.43 -1.14 0.08
C LEU A 45 -2.33 -0.17 0.85
N ARG A 46 -3.55 -0.59 1.22
CA ARG A 46 -4.45 0.22 2.03
C ARG A 46 -3.84 0.55 3.40
N ASP A 47 -3.21 -0.42 4.05
CA ASP A 47 -2.55 -0.21 5.33
C ASP A 47 -1.32 0.71 5.18
N LEU A 48 -0.54 0.57 4.10
CA LEU A 48 0.55 1.50 3.77
C LEU A 48 0.05 2.92 3.52
N VAL A 49 -1.08 3.11 2.83
CA VAL A 49 -1.70 4.44 2.69
C VAL A 49 -2.02 5.02 4.07
N ASN A 50 -2.76 4.29 4.90
CA ASN A 50 -3.16 4.77 6.23
C ASN A 50 -1.95 5.07 7.13
N ALA A 51 -0.89 4.27 7.01
CA ALA A 51 0.30 4.39 7.83
C ALA A 51 1.30 5.44 7.35
N THR A 52 1.17 5.98 6.13
CA THR A 52 2.14 6.92 5.55
C THR A 52 1.52 8.28 5.20
N VAL A 53 0.93 8.38 4.00
CA VAL A 53 0.42 9.62 3.38
C VAL A 53 -1.05 9.89 3.72
N GLY A 54 -1.80 8.85 4.09
CA GLY A 54 -3.25 8.93 4.24
C GLY A 54 -3.97 9.09 2.89
N PHE A 55 -5.28 8.87 2.90
CA PHE A 55 -6.08 8.89 1.67
C PHE A 55 -6.33 10.30 1.12
N GLU A 56 -6.39 11.32 1.97
CA GLU A 56 -6.63 12.71 1.53
C GLU A 56 -5.42 13.29 0.79
N GLU A 57 -4.22 13.15 1.33
CA GLU A 57 -3.02 13.65 0.64
C GLU A 57 -2.72 12.81 -0.61
N LEU A 58 -2.99 11.50 -0.58
CA LEU A 58 -2.89 10.65 -1.77
C LEU A 58 -3.89 11.08 -2.86
N ALA A 59 -5.12 11.44 -2.47
CA ALA A 59 -6.15 11.96 -3.37
C ALA A 59 -5.70 13.24 -4.06
N MET A 60 -5.11 14.17 -3.32
CA MET A 60 -4.53 15.39 -3.88
C MET A 60 -3.39 15.07 -4.86
N THR A 61 -2.49 14.16 -4.47
CA THR A 61 -1.34 13.75 -5.29
C THR A 61 -1.78 13.13 -6.62
N LEU A 62 -2.82 12.30 -6.60
CA LEU A 62 -3.31 11.59 -7.78
C LEU A 62 -4.43 12.35 -8.51
N LYS A 63 -4.82 13.53 -8.02
CA LYS A 63 -5.95 14.33 -8.53
C LYS A 63 -7.23 13.49 -8.67
N LYS A 64 -7.55 12.73 -7.62
CA LYS A 64 -8.71 11.80 -7.59
C LYS A 64 -9.48 11.98 -6.28
N PRO A 65 -10.80 11.75 -6.26
CA PRO A 65 -11.56 11.80 -5.01
C PRO A 65 -11.05 10.73 -4.02
N SER A 66 -10.84 11.10 -2.77
CA SER A 66 -10.44 10.20 -1.67
C SER A 66 -11.37 8.97 -1.57
N LYS A 67 -12.69 9.18 -1.65
CA LYS A 67 -13.70 8.10 -1.68
C LYS A 67 -13.47 7.09 -2.81
N SER A 68 -12.95 7.53 -3.96
CA SER A 68 -12.62 6.65 -5.07
C SER A 68 -11.42 5.75 -4.73
N LEU A 69 -10.36 6.32 -4.16
CA LEU A 69 -9.19 5.56 -3.72
C LEU A 69 -9.53 4.54 -2.62
N HIS A 70 -10.38 4.93 -1.66
CA HIS A 70 -10.93 4.01 -0.66
C HIS A 70 -11.65 2.82 -1.31
N ARG A 71 -12.51 3.09 -2.31
CA ARG A 71 -13.26 2.04 -3.03
C ARG A 71 -12.32 1.16 -3.85
N MET A 72 -11.32 1.72 -4.52
CA MET A 72 -10.33 0.97 -5.31
C MET A 72 -9.56 -0.03 -4.44
N LEU A 73 -9.13 0.37 -3.24
CA LEU A 73 -8.37 -0.48 -2.32
C LEU A 73 -9.25 -1.26 -1.32
N ALA A 74 -10.58 -1.26 -1.51
CA ALA A 74 -11.48 -2.06 -0.69
C ALA A 74 -11.36 -3.57 -1.04
N PRO A 75 -11.83 -4.49 -0.18
CA PRO A 75 -11.79 -5.92 -0.46
C PRO A 75 -12.37 -6.31 -1.82
N ARG A 76 -13.50 -5.70 -2.21
CA ARG A 76 -14.14 -5.88 -3.53
C ARG A 76 -13.75 -4.82 -4.57
N GLY A 77 -12.84 -3.92 -4.22
CA GLY A 77 -12.36 -2.88 -5.11
C GLY A 77 -11.43 -3.42 -6.20
N ASN A 78 -11.28 -2.66 -7.27
CA ASN A 78 -10.27 -2.96 -8.28
C ASN A 78 -9.73 -1.63 -8.85
N PRO A 79 -8.51 -1.21 -8.49
CA PRO A 79 -7.88 -0.08 -9.18
C PRO A 79 -7.59 -0.48 -10.63
N SER A 80 -7.85 0.40 -11.59
CA SER A 80 -7.24 0.24 -12.91
C SER A 80 -5.70 0.21 -12.78
N THR A 81 -5.01 -0.40 -13.73
CA THR A 81 -3.54 -0.50 -13.74
C THR A 81 -2.87 0.87 -13.57
N GLU A 82 -3.38 1.91 -14.23
CA GLU A 82 -2.90 3.29 -14.08
C GLU A 82 -3.06 3.82 -12.65
N ASN A 83 -4.24 3.62 -12.05
CA ASN A 83 -4.50 4.04 -10.68
C ASN A 83 -3.63 3.26 -9.70
N PHE A 84 -3.47 1.95 -9.92
CA PHE A 84 -2.64 1.07 -9.12
C PHE A 84 -1.19 1.56 -9.10
N PHE A 85 -0.56 1.74 -10.26
CA PHE A 85 0.82 2.20 -10.33
C PHE A 85 0.98 3.66 -9.88
N GLY A 86 -0.05 4.50 -10.05
CA GLY A 86 -0.11 5.82 -9.45
C GLY A 86 -0.02 5.78 -7.92
N ILE A 87 -0.84 4.94 -7.29
CA ILE A 87 -0.81 4.70 -5.83
C ILE A 87 0.57 4.18 -5.41
N VAL A 88 1.08 3.13 -6.06
CA VAL A 88 2.39 2.54 -5.72
C VAL A 88 3.51 3.56 -5.85
N THR A 89 3.51 4.41 -6.88
CA THR A 89 4.53 5.44 -7.08
C THR A 89 4.45 6.53 -6.01
N ALA A 90 3.25 7.00 -5.67
CA ALA A 90 3.05 7.99 -4.61
C ALA A 90 3.52 7.46 -3.25
N LEU A 91 3.17 6.22 -2.94
CA LEU A 91 3.59 5.55 -1.70
C LEU A 91 5.11 5.36 -1.66
N GLN A 92 5.75 4.90 -2.73
CA GLN A 92 7.22 4.75 -2.79
C GLN A 92 7.94 6.07 -2.48
N LYS A 93 7.48 7.18 -3.07
CA LYS A 93 8.05 8.52 -2.81
C LYS A 93 7.91 8.93 -1.33
N LYS A 94 6.73 8.72 -0.75
CA LYS A 94 6.47 9.09 0.65
C LYS A 94 7.17 8.19 1.66
N ALA A 95 7.25 6.90 1.37
CA ALA A 95 7.96 5.91 2.17
C ALA A 95 9.48 5.95 1.99
N ARG A 96 9.99 6.70 1.00
CA ARG A 96 11.39 6.70 0.58
C ARG A 96 11.91 5.29 0.24
N VAL A 97 11.05 4.48 -0.37
CA VAL A 97 11.36 3.12 -0.83
C VAL A 97 11.42 3.12 -2.36
N LYS A 98 12.40 2.42 -2.91
CA LYS A 98 12.50 2.18 -4.36
C LYS A 98 12.53 0.68 -4.61
N LEU A 99 11.47 0.15 -5.20
CA LEU A 99 11.37 -1.25 -5.55
C LEU A 99 12.09 -1.52 -6.88
N ARG A 100 12.75 -2.67 -6.94
CA ARG A 100 13.30 -3.26 -8.17
C ARG A 100 12.89 -4.72 -8.20
N VAL A 101 12.57 -5.21 -9.38
CA VAL A 101 12.19 -6.62 -9.59
C VAL A 101 13.40 -7.36 -10.15
N THR A 102 13.64 -8.56 -9.65
CA THR A 102 14.63 -9.49 -10.18
C THR A 102 13.93 -10.82 -10.45
N ALA A 103 14.07 -11.34 -11.66
CA ALA A 103 13.52 -12.64 -12.01
C ALA A 103 14.32 -13.76 -11.32
N LYS A 104 13.62 -14.80 -10.87
CA LYS A 104 14.22 -16.03 -10.34
C LYS A 104 13.70 -17.19 -11.17
N ALA A 105 14.58 -18.14 -11.50
CA ALA A 105 14.17 -19.38 -12.17
C ALA A 105 13.22 -20.16 -11.25
N SER A 106 12.13 -20.65 -11.83
CA SER A 106 11.08 -21.43 -11.17
C SER A 106 11.49 -22.88 -10.98
#